data_AF-A0AAD5SCQ3-F1
#
_entry.id   AF-A0AAD5SCQ3-F1
#
_cell.length_a   1.000
_cell.length_b   1.000
_cell.length_c   1.000
_cell.angle_alpha   90.00
_cell.angle_beta   90.00
_cell.angle_gamma   90.00
#
_symmetry.space_group_name_H-M   'P 1'
#
loop_
_entity.id
_entity.type
_entity.pdbx_description
1 polymer ?
#
loop_
_entity_poly.entity_id
_entity_poly.type
_entity_poly.pdbx_seq_one_letter_code
_entity_poly.pdbx_strand_id
1 'polypeptide(L)'
;MRFSVAALITLAATSAMAAPQKSLGCIRTGCSGTICASKSVFTTCEYKPEYECYKLKGVTCGKVNGVCAWSGLDDLQECLDNARARTAV
;
A
#
# COMPACT_ATOMS: atom_id res chain seq x y z
N MET A 1 47.92 -2.06 37.98
CA MET A 1 47.44 -1.37 36.76
C MET A 1 46.01 -1.81 36.49
N ARG A 2 45.04 -0.91 36.73
CA ARG A 2 43.60 -1.19 36.56
C ARG A 2 43.21 -0.83 35.13
N PHE A 3 43.05 -1.82 34.26
CA PHE A 3 42.43 -1.63 32.95
C PHE A 3 40.93 -1.94 33.09
N SER A 4 40.11 -0.88 33.16
CA SER A 4 38.65 -1.00 33.15
C SER A 4 38.19 -1.52 31.78
N VAL A 5 37.57 -2.69 31.75
CA VAL A 5 36.92 -3.29 30.56
C VAL A 5 35.53 -2.65 30.31
N ALA A 6 35.32 -1.40 30.73
CA ALA A 6 34.05 -0.70 30.64
C ALA A 6 33.92 0.14 29.34
N ALA A 7 34.68 -0.18 28.32
CA ALA A 7 34.62 0.50 27.03
C ALA A 7 34.67 -0.57 25.94
N LEU A 8 33.54 -0.83 25.27
CA LEU A 8 33.40 -1.21 23.84
C LEU A 8 32.06 -1.89 23.49
N ILE A 9 31.13 -2.14 24.42
CA ILE A 9 29.81 -2.73 24.09
C ILE A 9 28.69 -1.68 24.06
N THR A 10 28.86 -0.63 23.26
CA THR A 10 27.71 0.16 22.80
C THR A 10 27.78 0.24 21.28
N LEU A 11 27.47 -0.88 20.62
CA LEU A 11 26.96 -0.82 19.25
C LEU A 11 25.66 -0.02 19.33
N ALA A 12 25.77 1.25 18.93
CA ALA A 12 24.65 2.14 18.77
C ALA A 12 23.64 1.51 17.80
N ALA A 13 22.60 0.89 18.35
CA ALA A 13 21.33 0.81 17.66
C ALA A 13 20.75 2.23 17.66
N THR A 14 21.27 3.11 16.81
CA THR A 14 20.56 4.32 16.40
C THR A 14 19.36 3.87 15.60
N SER A 15 18.31 3.48 16.34
CA SER A 15 16.97 3.28 15.82
C SER A 15 16.59 4.60 15.16
N ALA A 16 16.58 4.60 13.83
CA ALA A 16 16.10 5.72 13.04
C ALA A 16 14.71 6.07 13.54
N MET A 17 14.59 7.24 14.17
CA MET A 17 13.33 7.84 14.57
C MET A 17 12.52 8.11 13.31
N ALA A 18 11.82 7.09 12.81
CA ALA A 18 10.72 7.28 11.90
C ALA A 18 9.66 8.08 12.67
N ALA A 19 9.55 9.38 12.34
CA ALA A 19 8.49 10.22 12.87
C ALA A 19 7.14 9.49 12.73
N PRO A 20 6.21 9.62 13.70
CA PRO A 20 4.91 8.99 13.59
C PRO A 20 4.18 9.59 12.38
N GLN A 21 4.27 8.89 11.24
CA GLN A 21 3.44 9.15 10.08
C GLN A 21 2.02 8.85 10.53
N LYS A 22 1.22 9.88 10.76
CA LYS A 22 -0.20 9.76 11.07
C LYS A 22 -0.87 9.00 9.93
N SER A 23 -0.98 7.68 10.07
CA SER A 23 -1.65 6.85 9.07
C SER A 23 -3.12 7.26 9.08
N LEU A 24 -3.62 7.79 7.97
CA LEU A 24 -5.01 8.24 7.81
C LEU A 24 -6.01 7.06 7.72
N GLY A 25 -5.65 5.88 8.22
CA GLY A 25 -6.28 4.63 7.83
C GLY A 25 -5.81 4.17 6.45
N CYS A 26 -6.50 3.20 5.87
CA CYS A 26 -6.25 2.77 4.49
C CYS A 26 -6.96 3.71 3.53
N ILE A 27 -6.20 4.28 2.60
CA ILE A 27 -6.69 5.24 1.61
C ILE A 27 -6.52 4.68 0.20
N ARG A 28 -7.45 5.07 -0.68
CA ARG A 28 -7.28 4.91 -2.13
C ARG A 28 -6.27 5.94 -2.61
N THR A 29 -5.21 5.48 -3.26
CA THR A 29 -4.08 6.30 -3.71
C THR A 29 -3.53 5.77 -5.04
N GLY A 30 -2.41 6.32 -5.50
CA GLY A 30 -2.00 6.27 -6.91
C GLY A 30 -2.79 7.27 -7.75
N CYS A 31 -2.20 7.74 -8.86
CA CYS A 31 -2.81 8.78 -9.68
C CYS A 31 -4.20 8.37 -10.22
N SER A 32 -4.38 7.06 -10.47
CA SER A 32 -5.62 6.47 -10.99
C SER A 32 -6.46 5.74 -9.92
N GLY A 33 -6.10 5.86 -8.63
CA GLY A 33 -6.87 5.28 -7.52
C GLY A 33 -6.83 3.75 -7.41
N THR A 34 -5.83 3.11 -8.02
CA THR A 34 -5.68 1.64 -8.09
C THR A 34 -4.94 1.04 -6.90
N ILE A 35 -4.34 1.87 -6.04
CA ILE A 35 -3.54 1.43 -4.89
C ILE A 35 -4.34 1.63 -3.60
N CYS A 36 -4.42 0.60 -2.76
CA CYS A 36 -4.94 0.72 -1.40
C CYS A 36 -3.78 0.66 -0.41
N ALA A 37 -3.49 1.75 0.29
CA ALA A 37 -2.31 1.84 1.16
C ALA A 37 -2.57 2.71 2.40
N SER A 38 -1.71 2.58 3.41
CA SER A 38 -1.76 3.40 4.64
C SER A 38 -1.17 4.79 4.49
N LYS A 39 -0.58 5.08 3.32
CA LYS A 39 0.06 6.35 2.96
C LYS A 39 -0.23 6.68 1.50
N SER A 40 -0.07 7.94 1.14
CA SER A 40 -0.16 8.35 -0.27
C SER A 40 0.99 7.72 -1.06
N VAL A 41 0.66 7.08 -2.18
CA VAL A 41 1.62 6.50 -3.12
C VAL A 41 1.47 7.23 -4.45
N PHE A 42 2.57 7.80 -4.93
CA PHE A 42 2.62 8.39 -6.25
C PHE A 42 2.97 7.30 -7.28
N THR A 43 2.21 7.26 -8.37
CA THR A 43 2.42 6.36 -9.51
C THR A 43 2.44 7.19 -10.78
N THR A 44 2.80 6.59 -11.92
CA THR A 44 2.53 7.21 -13.21
C THR A 44 1.02 7.48 -13.36
N CYS A 45 0.68 8.57 -14.05
CA CYS A 45 -0.72 8.96 -14.33
C CYS A 45 -1.23 8.32 -15.61
N GLU A 46 -1.03 7.02 -15.74
CA GLU A 46 -1.57 6.24 -16.85
C GLU A 46 -3.05 5.97 -16.62
N TYR A 47 -3.85 6.15 -17.66
CA TYR A 47 -5.25 5.74 -17.66
C TYR A 47 -5.42 4.46 -18.48
N LYS A 48 -6.10 3.48 -17.90
CA LYS A 48 -6.56 2.29 -18.61
C LYS A 48 -8.03 2.03 -18.28
N PRO A 49 -8.85 1.56 -19.25
CA PRO A 49 -10.28 1.35 -19.02
C PRO A 49 -10.61 0.42 -17.84
N GLU A 50 -9.78 -0.59 -17.59
CA GLU A 50 -9.98 -1.54 -16.50
C GLU A 50 -9.85 -0.91 -15.10
N TYR A 51 -9.31 0.30 -14.97
CA TYR A 51 -9.21 0.97 -13.68
C TYR A 51 -10.59 1.41 -13.12
N GLU A 52 -11.62 1.47 -13.95
CA GLU A 52 -13.00 1.70 -13.49
C GLU A 52 -13.51 0.57 -12.56
N CYS A 53 -12.95 -0.65 -12.66
CA CYS A 53 -13.29 -1.76 -11.79
C CYS A 53 -12.99 -1.48 -10.30
N TYR A 54 -11.99 -0.64 -10.02
CA TYR A 54 -11.71 -0.21 -8.64
C TYR A 54 -12.81 0.71 -8.07
N LYS A 55 -13.74 1.23 -8.87
CA LYS A 55 -14.85 2.08 -8.41
C LYS A 55 -16.14 1.31 -8.14
N LEU A 56 -16.15 -0.01 -8.35
CA LEU A 56 -17.31 -0.86 -8.06
C LEU A 56 -17.71 -0.76 -6.58
N LYS A 57 -19.03 -0.81 -6.31
CA LYS A 57 -19.56 -0.65 -4.95
C LYS A 57 -19.11 -1.75 -3.98
N GLY A 58 -18.90 -2.97 -4.47
CA GLY A 58 -18.39 -4.10 -3.68
C GLY A 58 -16.89 -4.02 -3.39
N VAL A 59 -16.16 -3.15 -4.11
CA VAL A 59 -14.71 -3.05 -4.01
C VAL A 59 -14.34 -1.93 -3.06
N THR A 60 -13.90 -2.27 -1.85
CA THR A 60 -13.53 -1.28 -0.83
C THR A 60 -12.06 -1.38 -0.45
N CYS A 61 -11.43 -0.22 -0.24
CA CYS A 61 -10.08 -0.14 0.31
C CYS A 61 -10.17 -0.05 1.83
N GLY A 62 -9.54 -0.98 2.52
CA GLY A 62 -9.65 -1.09 3.97
C GLY A 62 -8.54 -1.95 4.56
N LYS A 63 -8.68 -2.28 5.85
CA LYS A 63 -7.74 -3.16 6.54
C LYS A 63 -8.23 -4.60 6.44
N VAL A 64 -7.49 -5.44 5.71
CA VAL A 64 -7.74 -6.88 5.58
C VAL A 64 -6.56 -7.59 6.23
N ASN A 65 -6.83 -8.47 7.21
CA ASN A 65 -5.78 -9.19 7.94
C ASN A 65 -4.66 -8.30 8.51
N GLY A 66 -5.03 -7.11 8.99
CA GLY A 66 -4.09 -6.18 9.60
C GLY A 66 -3.29 -5.29 8.62
N VAL A 67 -3.43 -5.49 7.31
CA VAL A 67 -2.75 -4.70 6.26
C VAL A 67 -3.75 -3.97 5.38
N CYS A 68 -3.33 -2.87 4.74
CA CYS A 68 -4.20 -2.20 3.76
C CYS A 68 -4.27 -3.02 2.48
N ALA A 69 -5.49 -3.38 2.09
CA ALA A 69 -5.75 -4.17 0.90
C ALA A 69 -7.17 -3.89 0.36
N TRP A 70 -7.39 -4.32 -0.88
CA TRP A 70 -8.70 -4.35 -1.49
C TRP A 70 -9.53 -5.50 -0.92
N SER A 71 -10.83 -5.27 -0.77
CA SER A 71 -11.86 -6.26 -0.48
C SER A 71 -12.84 -6.33 -1.67
N GLY A 72 -13.70 -7.37 -1.71
CA GLY A 72 -14.54 -7.63 -2.88
C GLY A 72 -13.72 -8.09 -4.09
N LEU A 73 -12.73 -8.96 -3.85
CA LEU A 73 -11.77 -9.39 -4.87
C LEU A 73 -12.43 -10.18 -6.01
N ASP A 74 -13.51 -10.92 -5.73
CA ASP A 74 -14.21 -11.69 -6.75
C ASP A 74 -14.82 -10.74 -7.80
N ASP A 75 -15.61 -9.74 -7.38
CA ASP A 75 -16.18 -8.71 -8.25
C ASP A 75 -15.09 -7.91 -8.99
N LEU A 76 -14.00 -7.58 -8.29
CA LEU A 76 -12.89 -6.83 -8.87
C LEU A 76 -12.19 -7.64 -9.96
N GLN A 77 -11.88 -8.91 -9.69
CA GLN A 77 -11.16 -9.79 -10.59
C GLN A 77 -11.99 -10.07 -11.85
N GLU A 78 -13.27 -10.41 -11.68
CA GLU A 78 -14.18 -10.62 -12.81
C GLU A 78 -14.27 -9.37 -13.71
N CYS A 79 -14.39 -8.18 -13.12
CA CYS A 79 -14.42 -6.94 -13.89
C CYS A 79 -13.10 -6.69 -14.65
N LEU A 80 -11.96 -6.89 -13.99
CA LEU A 80 -10.64 -6.68 -14.60
C LEU A 80 -10.42 -7.63 -15.79
N ASP A 81 -10.79 -8.90 -15.65
CA ASP A 81 -10.64 -9.90 -16.71
C ASP A 81 -11.54 -9.56 -17.91
N ASN A 82 -12.80 -9.19 -17.66
CA ASN A 82 -13.72 -8.74 -18.69
C ASN A 82 -13.25 -7.46 -19.40
N ALA A 83 -12.74 -6.48 -18.66
CA ALA A 83 -12.27 -5.22 -19.23
C ALA A 83 -11.04 -5.42 -20.11
N ARG A 84 -10.09 -6.25 -19.69
CA ARG A 84 -8.87 -6.58 -20.45
C ARG A 84 -9.17 -7.40 -21.70
N ALA A 85 -10.11 -8.33 -21.63
CA ALA A 85 -10.52 -9.12 -22.80
C ALA A 85 -11.14 -8.22 -23.90
N ARG A 86 -11.87 -7.17 -23.52
CA ARG A 86 -12.50 -6.23 -24.46
C ARG A 86 -11.51 -5.28 -25.15
N THR A 87 -10.34 -5.05 -24.55
CA THR A 87 -9.29 -4.18 -25.10
C THR A 87 -8.20 -4.95 -25.82
N ALA A 88 -8.30 -6.29 -25.92
CA ALA A 88 -7.36 -7.16 -26.60
C ALA A 88 -7.62 -7.29 -28.13
N VAL A 89 -8.41 -6.38 -28.70
CA VAL A 89 -8.76 -6.30 -30.13
C VAL A 89 -8.09 -5.06 -30.72
#